data_AF-A0A1J5BNL6-F1
#
_entry.id   AF-A0A1J5BNL6-F1
#
_cell.length_a   1.000
_cell.length_b   1.000
_cell.length_c   1.000
_cell.angle_alpha   90.00
_cell.angle_beta   90.00
_cell.angle_gamma   90.00
#
_symmetry.space_group_name_H-M   'P 1'
#
loop_
_entity.id
_entity.type
_entity.pdbx_description
1 polymer ?
#
loop_
_entity_poly.entity_id
_entity_poly.type
_entity_poly.pdbx_seq_one_letter_code
_entity_poly.pdbx_strand_id
1 'polypeptide(L)'
;MSQVTLSTLLRSLLVVGLTCGALSVQAQDVAAAEAAIKAGKCSKCHAVDKEKTGPAYKKVAEKYKGKADAEAKLFTHLTTAPKIKVDGEEEQHVKAKGDEADTKNLVKYILTR
;
A
#
# COMPACT_ATOMS: atom_id res chain seq x y z
N MET A 1 27.14 -66.36 12.16
CA MET A 1 28.49 -66.17 11.57
C MET A 1 28.42 -64.97 10.64
N SER A 2 29.39 -64.05 10.78
CA SER A 2 29.68 -62.81 10.01
C SER A 2 28.57 -61.76 9.93
N GLN A 3 28.61 -60.58 10.58
CA GLN A 3 29.62 -59.51 10.70
C GLN A 3 29.97 -58.79 9.38
N VAL A 4 29.57 -57.51 9.33
CA VAL A 4 30.12 -56.31 8.63
C VAL A 4 29.96 -56.28 7.10
N THR A 5 29.23 -55.32 6.54
CA THR A 5 29.72 -53.96 6.17
C THR A 5 28.61 -52.92 6.35
N LEU A 6 28.64 -52.06 7.38
CA LEU A 6 29.29 -50.73 7.38
C LEU A 6 29.53 -50.16 5.96
N SER A 7 28.93 -49.00 5.70
CA SER A 7 29.06 -48.19 4.46
C SER A 7 27.93 -48.38 3.43
N THR A 8 26.78 -47.77 3.69
CA THR A 8 26.25 -46.78 2.74
C THR A 8 25.15 -45.94 3.41
N LEU A 9 25.54 -44.73 3.78
CA LEU A 9 24.73 -43.53 3.61
C LEU A 9 23.42 -43.45 4.40
N LEU A 10 23.58 -43.16 5.70
CA LEU A 10 22.90 -41.99 6.26
C LEU A 10 23.04 -40.83 5.26
N ARG A 11 21.96 -40.49 4.53
CA ARG A 11 21.74 -39.19 3.85
C ARG A 11 20.52 -39.28 2.93
N SER A 12 19.34 -39.23 3.51
CA SER A 12 18.21 -38.56 2.88
C SER A 12 17.44 -37.87 3.98
N LEU A 13 18.08 -36.82 4.51
CA LEU A 13 17.45 -35.86 5.39
C LEU A 13 16.28 -35.24 4.63
N LEU A 14 15.11 -35.35 5.25
CA LEU A 14 13.86 -34.68 4.92
C LEU A 14 14.12 -33.16 4.78
N VAL A 15 14.32 -32.65 3.56
CA VAL A 15 14.30 -31.20 3.29
C VAL A 15 12.88 -30.83 2.83
N VAL A 16 11.96 -30.80 3.79
CA VAL A 16 10.75 -29.96 3.67
C VAL A 16 11.17 -28.57 4.18
N GLY A 17 11.90 -27.85 3.33
CA GLY A 17 12.30 -26.48 3.58
C GLY A 17 11.14 -25.54 3.23
N LEU A 18 10.41 -25.15 4.28
CA LEU A 18 9.40 -24.09 4.31
C LEU A 18 9.87 -22.84 3.55
N THR A 19 9.50 -22.69 2.28
CA THR A 19 9.60 -21.40 1.57
C THR A 19 8.45 -20.51 2.04
N CYS A 20 8.60 -19.98 3.26
CA CYS A 20 7.77 -18.88 3.72
C CYS A 20 8.15 -17.67 2.86
N GLY A 21 7.33 -17.39 1.85
CA GLY A 21 7.46 -16.20 1.02
C GLY A 21 7.39 -14.98 1.93
N ALA A 22 8.55 -14.38 2.22
CA ALA A 22 8.61 -13.10 2.88
C ALA A 22 7.95 -12.08 1.95
N LEU A 23 6.69 -11.74 2.24
CA LEU A 23 6.09 -10.52 1.72
C LEU A 23 6.94 -9.39 2.29
N SER A 24 7.86 -8.87 1.48
CA SER A 24 8.62 -7.67 1.79
C SER A 24 7.64 -6.53 1.95
N VAL A 25 7.19 -6.29 3.20
CA VAL A 25 6.43 -5.09 3.54
C VAL A 25 7.41 -3.94 3.42
N GLN A 26 7.41 -3.27 2.27
CA GLN A 26 8.20 -2.06 2.09
C GLN A 26 7.68 -1.04 3.10
N ALA A 27 8.56 -0.62 4.01
CA ALA A 27 8.23 0.38 5.01
C ALA A 27 7.78 1.67 4.32
N GLN A 28 6.70 2.26 4.84
CA GLN A 28 6.18 3.53 4.38
C GLN A 28 7.01 4.68 4.95
N ASP A 29 7.42 5.62 4.10
CA ASP A 29 8.02 6.87 4.55
C ASP A 29 6.91 7.89 4.85
N VAL A 30 6.58 8.02 6.14
CA VAL A 30 5.52 8.92 6.62
C VAL A 30 5.86 10.38 6.30
N ALA A 31 7.12 10.80 6.47
CA ALA A 31 7.54 12.18 6.28
C ALA A 31 7.47 12.58 4.80
N ALA A 32 7.92 11.70 3.90
CA ALA A 32 7.81 11.92 2.46
C ALA A 32 6.34 12.00 2.01
N ALA A 33 5.46 11.15 2.54
CA ALA A 33 4.04 11.21 2.23
C ALA A 33 3.37 12.51 2.73
N GLU A 34 3.73 12.99 3.91
CA GLU A 34 3.24 14.28 4.44
C GLU A 34 3.74 15.47 3.60
N ALA A 35 5.00 15.42 3.15
CA ALA A 35 5.55 16.39 2.22
C ALA A 35 4.80 16.37 0.87
N ALA A 36 4.48 15.19 0.35
CA ALA A 36 3.69 15.03 -0.87
C ALA A 36 2.26 15.59 -0.72
N ILE A 37 1.60 15.34 0.41
CA ILE A 37 0.29 15.94 0.75
C ILE A 37 0.35 17.46 0.70
N LYS A 38 1.41 18.05 1.28
CA LYS A 38 1.61 19.51 1.28
C LYS A 38 1.89 20.03 -0.13
N ALA A 39 2.79 19.40 -0.88
CA ALA A 39 3.17 19.81 -2.23
C ALA A 39 2.02 19.70 -3.25
N GLY A 40 1.21 18.66 -3.11
CA GLY A 40 -0.01 18.41 -3.88
C GLY A 40 -1.22 19.23 -3.42
N LYS A 41 -1.08 20.02 -2.34
CA LYS A 41 -2.17 20.77 -1.70
C LYS A 41 -3.37 19.89 -1.29
N CYS A 42 -3.15 18.59 -1.08
CA CYS A 42 -4.20 17.63 -0.76
C CYS A 42 -4.90 18.00 0.57
N SER A 43 -4.17 18.63 1.49
CA SER A 43 -4.70 19.11 2.78
C SER A 43 -5.71 20.25 2.69
N LYS A 44 -5.92 20.84 1.49
CA LYS A 44 -6.99 21.82 1.27
C LYS A 44 -8.37 21.17 1.29
N CYS A 45 -8.49 19.97 0.72
CA CYS A 45 -9.76 19.24 0.63
C CYS A 45 -9.83 18.03 1.57
N HIS A 46 -8.69 17.52 2.06
CA HIS A 46 -8.63 16.37 2.96
C HIS A 46 -7.98 16.72 4.30
N ALA A 47 -8.29 15.92 5.32
CA ALA A 47 -7.55 15.88 6.58
C ALA A 47 -7.43 14.42 7.04
N VAL A 48 -6.60 14.18 8.06
CA VAL A 48 -6.40 12.82 8.58
C VAL A 48 -7.71 12.25 9.14
N ASP A 49 -8.42 13.01 9.96
CA ASP A 49 -9.56 12.53 10.76
C ASP A 49 -10.85 13.34 10.59
N LYS A 50 -10.75 14.61 10.17
CA LYS A 50 -11.90 15.49 9.94
C LYS A 50 -12.33 15.50 8.47
N GLU A 51 -13.64 15.37 8.25
CA GLU A 51 -14.23 15.59 6.93
C GLU A 51 -14.15 17.07 6.52
N LYS A 52 -13.85 17.31 5.25
CA LYS A 52 -13.85 18.63 4.61
C LYS A 52 -14.64 18.48 3.31
N THR A 53 -14.28 19.24 2.28
CA THR A 53 -14.75 19.03 0.90
C THR A 53 -14.55 17.59 0.42
N GLY A 54 -13.42 16.96 0.79
CA GLY A 54 -13.17 15.54 0.59
C GLY A 54 -13.25 14.74 1.91
N PRO A 55 -13.38 13.40 1.82
CA PRO A 55 -13.41 12.53 2.99
C PRO A 55 -12.11 12.59 3.79
N ALA A 56 -12.22 12.40 5.11
CA ALA A 56 -11.05 12.19 5.95
C ALA A 56 -10.24 10.97 5.47
N TYR A 57 -8.91 10.99 5.57
CA TYR A 57 -8.07 9.86 5.18
C TYR A 57 -8.44 8.58 5.96
N LYS A 58 -8.80 8.70 7.24
CA LYS A 58 -9.38 7.59 8.03
C LYS A 58 -10.61 6.97 7.38
N LYS A 59 -11.52 7.79 6.85
CA LYS A 59 -12.72 7.30 6.15
C LYS A 59 -12.37 6.58 4.84
N VAL A 60 -11.32 7.05 4.14
CA VAL A 60 -10.78 6.37 2.97
C VAL A 60 -10.16 5.02 3.38
N ALA A 61 -9.32 4.98 4.41
CA ALA A 61 -8.73 3.75 4.93
C ALA A 61 -9.81 2.72 5.34
N GLU A 62 -10.81 3.15 6.10
CA GLU A 62 -11.97 2.32 6.49
C GLU A 62 -12.70 1.76 5.28
N LYS A 63 -12.99 2.60 4.27
CA LYS A 63 -13.67 2.19 3.03
C LYS A 63 -12.91 1.09 2.28
N TYR A 64 -11.58 1.14 2.31
CA TYR A 64 -10.72 0.21 1.58
C TYR A 64 -10.18 -0.95 2.42
N LYS A 65 -10.48 -1.01 3.72
CA LYS A 65 -9.99 -2.05 4.63
C LYS A 65 -10.35 -3.45 4.13
N GLY A 66 -9.34 -4.31 4.04
CA GLY A 66 -9.49 -5.70 3.60
C GLY A 66 -9.71 -5.91 2.09
N LYS A 67 -9.69 -4.84 1.28
CA LYS A 67 -9.84 -4.94 -0.18
C LYS A 67 -8.47 -5.14 -0.82
N ALA A 68 -8.29 -6.27 -1.51
CA ALA A 68 -7.03 -6.61 -2.17
C ALA A 68 -6.63 -5.63 -3.29
N ASP A 69 -7.59 -4.91 -3.87
CA ASP A 69 -7.37 -3.94 -4.95
C ASP A 69 -7.21 -2.48 -4.45
N ALA A 70 -7.18 -2.25 -3.14
CA ALA A 70 -7.16 -0.91 -2.54
C ALA A 70 -6.01 -0.02 -3.05
N GLU A 71 -4.77 -0.52 -3.02
CA GLU A 71 -3.60 0.23 -3.46
C GLU A 71 -3.71 0.61 -4.94
N ALA A 72 -4.06 -0.35 -5.80
CA ALA A 72 -4.20 -0.12 -7.23
C ALA A 72 -5.30 0.90 -7.54
N LYS A 73 -6.47 0.79 -6.89
CA LYS A 73 -7.59 1.72 -7.10
C LYS A 73 -7.24 3.15 -6.71
N LEU A 74 -6.60 3.34 -5.56
CA LEU A 74 -6.18 4.67 -5.12
C LEU A 74 -5.04 5.22 -5.97
N PHE A 75 -4.07 4.39 -6.36
CA PHE A 75 -3.01 4.80 -7.28
C PHE A 75 -3.58 5.30 -8.62
N THR A 76 -4.51 4.56 -9.22
CA THR A 76 -5.20 5.00 -10.44
C THR A 76 -5.97 6.30 -10.22
N HIS A 77 -6.69 6.44 -9.10
CA HIS A 77 -7.41 7.68 -8.77
C HIS A 77 -6.47 8.89 -8.73
N LEU A 78 -5.31 8.75 -8.07
CA LEU A 78 -4.34 9.84 -7.91
C LEU A 78 -3.55 10.15 -9.19
N THR A 79 -3.44 9.22 -10.14
CA THR A 79 -2.66 9.43 -11.38
C THR A 79 -3.52 9.83 -12.59
N THR A 80 -4.79 9.40 -12.62
CA THR A 80 -5.70 9.67 -13.74
C THR A 80 -6.55 10.92 -13.55
N ALA A 81 -6.69 11.44 -12.31
CA ALA A 81 -7.55 12.58 -12.01
C ALA A 81 -9.00 12.38 -12.51
N PRO A 82 -9.71 11.34 -12.02
CA PRO A 82 -11.08 11.11 -12.45
C PRO A 82 -11.98 12.26 -12.03
N LYS A 83 -13.13 12.37 -12.70
CA LYS A 83 -14.20 13.25 -12.25
C LYS A 83 -14.72 12.79 -10.89
N ILE A 84 -14.89 13.75 -10.00
CA ILE A 84 -15.47 13.63 -8.68
C ILE A 84 -16.63 14.61 -8.56
N LYS A 85 -17.51 14.38 -7.59
CA LYS A 85 -18.55 15.34 -7.23
C LYS A 85 -18.14 16.06 -5.96
N VAL A 86 -18.14 17.39 -6.01
CA VAL A 86 -17.89 18.28 -4.89
C VAL A 86 -19.09 19.20 -4.77
N ASP A 87 -19.82 19.11 -3.66
CA ASP A 87 -21.02 19.95 -3.40
C ASP A 87 -22.07 19.95 -4.53
N GLY A 88 -22.19 18.82 -5.25
CA GLY A 88 -23.15 18.64 -6.34
C GLY A 88 -22.57 18.93 -7.74
N GLU A 89 -21.43 19.60 -7.82
CA GLU A 89 -20.76 19.95 -9.07
C GLU A 89 -19.72 18.89 -9.47
N GLU A 90 -19.56 18.65 -10.77
CA GLU A 90 -18.52 17.76 -11.30
C GLU A 90 -17.19 18.50 -11.47
N GLU A 91 -16.14 18.02 -10.82
CA GLU A 91 -14.78 18.54 -10.94
C GLU A 91 -13.78 17.39 -11.16
N GLN A 92 -12.60 17.67 -11.73
CA GLN A 92 -11.52 16.67 -11.77
C GLN A 92 -10.75 16.66 -10.45
N HIS A 93 -10.49 15.48 -9.91
CA HIS A 93 -9.59 15.35 -8.76
C HIS A 93 -8.17 15.80 -9.13
N VAL A 94 -7.43 16.41 -8.20
CA VAL A 94 -6.05 16.84 -8.45
C VAL A 94 -5.11 15.62 -8.53
N LYS A 95 -4.21 15.57 -9.53
CA LYS A 95 -3.22 14.50 -9.60
C LYS A 95 -2.21 14.59 -8.45
N ALA A 96 -1.76 13.43 -7.96
CA ALA A 96 -0.56 13.37 -7.13
C ALA A 96 0.63 13.96 -7.90
N LYS A 97 1.52 14.62 -7.17
CA LYS A 97 2.80 15.10 -7.69
C LYS A 97 3.90 14.14 -7.27
N GLY A 98 4.97 14.12 -8.05
CA GLY A 98 6.08 13.18 -7.86
C GLY A 98 5.98 12.01 -8.81
N ASP A 99 6.85 11.04 -8.61
CA ASP A 99 6.92 9.84 -9.43
C ASP A 99 5.98 8.72 -8.94
N GLU A 100 6.08 7.55 -9.57
CA GLU A 100 5.30 6.37 -9.21
C GLU A 100 5.57 5.90 -7.77
N ALA A 101 6.82 5.99 -7.31
CA ALA A 101 7.21 5.56 -5.98
C ALA A 101 6.62 6.49 -4.92
N ASP A 102 6.71 7.80 -5.13
CA ASP A 102 6.09 8.81 -4.27
C ASP A 102 4.58 8.60 -4.16
N THR A 103 3.92 8.36 -5.30
CA THR A 103 2.47 8.15 -5.34
C THR A 103 2.07 6.86 -4.61
N LYS A 104 2.82 5.77 -4.79
CA LYS A 104 2.60 4.51 -4.04
C LYS A 104 2.81 4.71 -2.53
N ASN A 105 3.83 5.45 -2.13
CA ASN A 105 4.07 5.78 -0.72
C ASN A 105 2.91 6.60 -0.13
N LEU A 106 2.39 7.58 -0.87
CA LEU A 106 1.22 8.36 -0.49
C LEU A 106 -0.05 7.51 -0.36
N VAL A 107 -0.28 6.57 -1.28
CA VAL A 107 -1.43 5.64 -1.21
C VAL A 107 -1.34 4.79 0.05
N LYS A 108 -0.17 4.22 0.34
CA LYS A 108 0.06 3.44 1.58
C LYS A 108 -0.20 4.31 2.81
N TYR A 109 0.29 5.56 2.81
CA TYR A 109 0.03 6.50 3.89
C TYR A 109 -1.46 6.65 4.16
N ILE A 110 -2.26 6.89 3.11
CA ILE A 110 -3.71 7.08 3.23
C ILE A 110 -4.38 5.81 3.78
N LEU A 111 -4.00 4.63 3.30
CA LEU A 111 -4.59 3.35 3.71
C LEU A 111 -4.26 2.93 5.14
N THR A 112 -3.26 3.56 5.77
CA THR A 112 -2.87 3.29 7.17
C THR A 112 -3.40 4.32 8.16
N ARG A 113 -4.24 5.27 7.73
CA ARG A 113 -4.79 6.31 8.61
C ARG A 113 -5.92 5.82 9.50
#